data_AF-C0P2K7-F1
#
_entry.id   AF-C0P2K7-F1
#
_cell.length_a   1.000
_cell.length_b   1.000
_cell.length_c   1.000
_cell.angle_alpha   90.00
_cell.angle_beta   90.00
_cell.angle_gamma   90.00
#
_symmetry.space_group_name_H-M   'P 1'
#
loop_
_entity.id
_entity.type
_entity.pdbx_description
1 polymer ?
#
loop_
_entity_poly.entity_id
_entity_poly.type
_entity_poly.pdbx_seq_one_letter_code
_entity_poly.pdbx_strand_id
1 'polypeptide(L)'
;MLQLSNGDVYEKTHDELDFEFLGSRWGGQWRVQTNVYGNGSTSRGREERYLLPFDPTVEAHSYSILWAPTHIIFYVDDTPIREVIRHPDMGGDFPAKPMAVYATIWDGSAWATDGGKYKVNYKYAPFASDFSELAVVGSRADPVLRVPRRDGAAHQDLLALMTADYAVVTPRKRAAMRAFRARQMTYTVCYDAVRYADGPFPECDNSDEERESFSAWGESKTVVMRPRARGRRRGRKAGRGRAGVSSS
;
A
#
# COMPACT_ATOMS: atom_id res chain seq x y z
N MET A 1 -5.88 -7.54 7.22
CA MET A 1 -5.06 -7.46 5.99
C MET A 1 -5.29 -8.71 5.19
N LEU A 2 -5.49 -8.57 3.88
CA LEU A 2 -5.48 -9.66 2.90
C LEU A 2 -4.26 -9.42 2.01
N GLN A 3 -3.40 -10.42 1.84
CA GLN A 3 -2.18 -10.27 1.03
C GLN A 3 -1.89 -11.54 0.24
N LEU A 4 -1.21 -11.38 -0.89
CA LEU A 4 -0.47 -12.44 -1.55
C LEU A 4 1.01 -12.21 -1.23
N SER A 5 1.71 -13.22 -0.71
CA SER A 5 3.15 -13.10 -0.41
C SER A 5 3.86 -14.43 -0.59
N ASN A 6 5.17 -14.37 -0.80
CA ASN A 6 6.07 -15.52 -0.72
C ASN A 6 7.27 -15.26 0.19
N GLY A 7 7.10 -14.37 1.18
CA GLY A 7 8.12 -14.02 2.17
C GLY A 7 8.62 -15.21 3.01
N ASP A 8 7.79 -16.22 3.23
CA ASP A 8 8.15 -17.47 3.91
C ASP A 8 9.09 -18.35 3.07
N VAL A 9 9.11 -18.16 1.75
CA VAL A 9 9.95 -18.89 0.80
C VAL A 9 11.17 -18.06 0.36
N TYR A 10 10.98 -16.77 0.11
CA TYR A 10 11.97 -15.85 -0.46
C TYR A 10 12.24 -14.66 0.47
N GLU A 11 12.72 -14.90 1.69
CA GLU A 11 12.88 -13.90 2.75
C GLU A 11 13.39 -12.52 2.28
N LYS A 12 14.43 -12.48 1.44
CA LYS A 12 15.08 -11.23 0.99
C LYS A 12 14.60 -10.69 -0.35
N THR A 13 13.95 -11.51 -1.15
CA THR A 13 13.58 -11.19 -2.54
C THR A 13 12.13 -11.54 -2.82
N HIS A 14 11.27 -11.46 -1.81
CA HIS A 14 9.87 -11.85 -1.95
C HIS A 14 9.10 -10.89 -2.85
N ASP A 15 8.02 -11.43 -3.39
CA ASP A 15 6.95 -10.66 -4.02
C ASP A 15 5.80 -10.56 -3.02
N GLU A 16 5.10 -9.42 -3.02
CA GLU A 16 3.97 -9.16 -2.14
C GLU A 16 2.95 -8.20 -2.78
N LEU A 17 1.67 -8.50 -2.59
CA LEU A 17 0.53 -7.68 -2.99
C LEU A 17 -0.41 -7.52 -1.79
N ASP A 18 -0.69 -6.27 -1.42
CA ASP A 18 -1.35 -5.99 -0.14
C ASP A 18 -2.70 -5.32 -0.30
N PHE A 19 -3.63 -5.74 0.57
CA PHE A 19 -4.88 -5.07 0.89
C PHE A 19 -4.95 -4.88 2.42
N GLU A 20 -4.62 -3.67 2.87
CA GLU A 20 -4.45 -3.35 4.28
C GLU A 20 -5.57 -2.42 4.77
N PHE A 21 -6.42 -2.93 5.65
CA PHE A 21 -7.41 -2.12 6.35
C PHE A 21 -6.73 -1.38 7.50
N LEU A 22 -6.64 -0.06 7.39
CA LEU A 22 -6.02 0.77 8.39
C LEU A 22 -7.04 1.08 9.49
N GLY A 23 -6.70 0.72 10.73
CA GLY A 23 -7.60 0.93 11.88
C GLY A 23 -8.02 2.39 12.02
N SER A 24 -9.28 2.60 12.39
CA SER A 24 -9.87 3.94 12.55
C SER A 24 -10.18 4.27 14.01
N ARG A 25 -10.46 5.55 14.26
CA ARG A 25 -10.96 6.03 15.55
C ARG A 25 -12.49 5.97 15.56
N TRP A 26 -13.09 6.02 16.74
CA TRP A 26 -14.55 6.16 16.85
C TRP A 26 -15.04 7.37 16.04
N GLY A 27 -16.00 7.14 15.13
CA GLY A 27 -16.54 8.15 14.21
C GLY A 27 -15.56 8.60 13.11
N GLY A 28 -14.41 7.94 12.97
CA GLY A 28 -13.47 8.17 11.88
C GLY A 28 -13.86 7.39 10.63
N GLN A 29 -13.34 7.81 9.47
CA GLN A 29 -13.54 7.10 8.21
C GLN A 29 -12.61 5.89 8.12
N TRP A 30 -13.08 4.86 7.43
CA TRP A 30 -12.28 3.66 7.15
C TRP A 30 -11.41 3.86 5.92
N ARG A 31 -10.20 3.31 5.98
CA ARG A 31 -9.21 3.41 4.92
C ARG A 31 -8.67 2.05 4.57
N VAL A 32 -8.44 1.88 3.28
CA VAL A 32 -7.63 0.78 2.75
C VAL A 32 -6.35 1.33 2.17
N GLN A 33 -5.24 0.63 2.38
CA GLN A 33 -4.00 0.77 1.65
C GLN A 33 -3.81 -0.43 0.72
N THR A 34 -3.37 -0.17 -0.51
CA THR A 34 -2.87 -1.19 -1.42
C THR A 34 -1.38 -1.00 -1.64
N ASN A 35 -0.64 -2.09 -1.84
CA ASN A 35 0.79 -2.03 -2.08
C ASN A 35 1.27 -3.16 -3.00
N VAL A 36 2.42 -2.94 -3.63
CA VAL A 36 3.02 -3.86 -4.59
C VAL A 36 4.53 -3.90 -4.37
N TYR A 37 5.04 -5.09 -4.10
CA TYR A 37 6.47 -5.36 -3.98
C TYR A 37 6.87 -6.50 -4.91
N GLY A 38 7.89 -6.27 -5.71
CA GLY A 38 8.51 -7.31 -6.52
C GLY A 38 9.97 -7.47 -6.15
N ASN A 39 10.42 -8.71 -6.06
CA ASN A 39 11.81 -9.09 -5.89
C ASN A 39 12.52 -8.38 -4.72
N GLY A 40 11.83 -8.22 -3.59
CA GLY A 40 12.36 -7.58 -2.40
C GLY A 40 12.44 -6.06 -2.47
N SER A 41 11.63 -5.40 -3.30
CA SER A 41 11.59 -3.93 -3.42
C SER A 41 10.98 -3.20 -2.20
N THR A 42 11.05 -3.79 -1.00
CA THR A 42 10.38 -3.28 0.22
C THR A 42 10.91 -1.94 0.72
N SER A 43 12.10 -1.53 0.29
CA SER A 43 12.64 -0.18 0.55
C SER A 43 11.90 0.92 -0.23
N ARG A 44 11.17 0.57 -1.28
CA ARG A 44 10.43 1.48 -2.16
C ARG A 44 8.96 1.04 -2.26
N GLY A 45 8.18 1.43 -1.26
CA GLY A 45 6.74 1.15 -1.21
C GLY A 45 5.99 1.80 -2.36
N ARG A 46 4.98 1.09 -2.87
CA ARG A 46 4.07 1.54 -3.93
C ARG A 46 2.68 1.73 -3.35
N GLU A 47 2.60 2.45 -2.24
CA GLU A 47 1.34 2.58 -1.50
C GLU A 47 0.36 3.48 -2.25
N GLU A 48 -0.90 3.03 -2.33
CA GLU A 48 -2.04 3.92 -2.56
C GLU A 48 -3.05 3.73 -1.44
N ARG A 49 -3.66 4.83 -0.98
CA ARG A 49 -4.66 4.81 0.11
C ARG A 49 -5.98 5.39 -0.35
N TYR A 50 -7.05 4.77 0.11
CA TYR A 50 -8.41 5.11 -0.26
C TYR A 50 -9.30 5.18 0.98
N LEU A 51 -10.19 6.17 1.02
CA LEU A 51 -11.36 6.15 1.90
C LEU A 51 -12.39 5.17 1.34
N LEU A 52 -13.06 4.43 2.22
CA LEU A 52 -14.20 3.61 1.81
C LEU A 52 -15.47 4.46 1.81
N PRO A 53 -16.30 4.40 0.75
CA PRO A 53 -17.55 5.16 0.66
C PRO A 53 -18.70 4.54 1.50
N PHE A 54 -18.40 3.51 2.29
CA PHE A 54 -19.30 2.75 3.13
C PHE A 54 -18.59 2.38 4.45
N ASP A 55 -19.36 1.87 5.42
CA ASP A 55 -18.79 1.36 6.67
C ASP A 55 -18.53 -0.15 6.56
N PRO A 56 -17.27 -0.60 6.39
CA PRO A 56 -16.92 -2.01 6.24
C PRO A 56 -17.13 -2.84 7.51
N THR A 57 -17.59 -2.23 8.62
CA THR A 57 -17.94 -2.95 9.86
C THR A 57 -19.42 -3.29 9.97
N VAL A 58 -20.26 -2.73 9.09
CA VAL A 58 -21.71 -2.91 9.11
C VAL A 58 -22.16 -3.96 8.10
N GLU A 59 -21.53 -3.98 6.92
CA GLU A 59 -21.86 -4.89 5.83
C GLU A 59 -20.59 -5.54 5.27
N ALA A 60 -20.73 -6.78 4.80
CA ALA A 60 -19.64 -7.49 4.13
C ALA A 60 -19.48 -6.97 2.70
N HIS A 61 -18.25 -6.70 2.30
CA HIS A 61 -17.88 -6.26 0.95
C HIS A 61 -16.86 -7.21 0.34
N SER A 62 -16.82 -7.27 -0.99
CA SER A 62 -15.84 -8.11 -1.68
C SER A 62 -14.55 -7.33 -1.93
N TYR A 63 -13.41 -7.97 -1.67
CA TYR A 63 -12.08 -7.39 -1.85
C TYR A 63 -11.25 -8.40 -2.62
N SER A 64 -10.84 -8.03 -3.83
CA SER A 64 -10.17 -8.96 -4.74
C SER A 64 -8.88 -8.39 -5.29
N ILE A 65 -7.87 -9.24 -5.41
CA ILE A 65 -6.61 -8.95 -6.10
C ILE A 65 -6.56 -9.85 -7.33
N LEU A 66 -6.54 -9.23 -8.50
CA LEU A 66 -6.21 -9.91 -9.73
C LEU A 66 -4.72 -9.75 -10.01
N TRP A 67 -4.02 -10.85 -10.23
CA TRP A 67 -2.61 -10.85 -10.59
C TRP A 67 -2.40 -11.64 -11.88
N ALA A 68 -2.01 -10.94 -12.94
CA ALA A 68 -1.69 -11.50 -14.24
C ALA A 68 -0.25 -11.11 -14.63
N PRO A 69 0.37 -11.80 -15.62
CA PRO A 69 1.74 -11.50 -16.06
C PRO A 69 1.94 -10.08 -16.63
N THR A 70 0.85 -9.39 -16.97
CA THR A 70 0.85 -8.07 -17.62
C THR A 70 0.32 -6.96 -16.73
N HIS A 71 -0.48 -7.26 -15.71
CA HIS A 71 -1.09 -6.26 -14.85
C HIS A 71 -1.56 -6.85 -13.52
N ILE A 72 -1.73 -5.99 -12.53
CA ILE A 72 -2.39 -6.27 -11.26
C ILE A 72 -3.59 -5.32 -11.14
N ILE A 73 -4.73 -5.82 -10.67
CA ILE A 73 -5.91 -4.98 -10.43
C ILE A 73 -6.44 -5.26 -9.03
N PHE A 74 -6.70 -4.19 -8.28
CA PHE A 74 -7.34 -4.24 -6.97
C PHE A 74 -8.80 -3.82 -7.12
N TYR A 75 -9.70 -4.61 -6.53
CA TYR A 75 -11.14 -4.39 -6.56
C TYR A 75 -11.70 -4.18 -5.15
N VAL A 76 -12.68 -3.28 -5.08
CA VAL A 76 -13.66 -3.18 -3.99
C VAL A 76 -15.03 -3.38 -4.62
N ASP A 77 -15.74 -4.41 -4.17
CA ASP A 77 -16.91 -4.94 -4.85
C ASP A 77 -16.58 -5.21 -6.34
N ASP A 78 -17.42 -4.78 -7.27
CA ASP A 78 -17.17 -4.89 -8.71
C ASP A 78 -16.36 -3.71 -9.30
N THR A 79 -15.90 -2.78 -8.46
CA THR A 79 -15.21 -1.56 -8.90
C THR A 79 -13.70 -1.72 -8.82
N PRO A 80 -12.95 -1.65 -9.94
CA PRO A 80 -11.51 -1.57 -9.87
C PRO A 80 -11.12 -0.23 -9.25
N ILE A 81 -10.27 -0.26 -8.23
CA ILE A 81 -9.80 0.95 -7.53
C ILE A 81 -8.37 1.32 -7.94
N ARG A 82 -7.58 0.34 -8.41
CA ARG A 82 -6.20 0.51 -8.83
C ARG A 82 -5.83 -0.53 -9.89
N GLU A 83 -5.17 -0.10 -10.95
CA GLU A 83 -4.56 -0.94 -11.99
C GLU A 83 -3.06 -0.64 -12.02
N VAL A 84 -2.22 -1.67 -11.90
CA VAL A 84 -0.77 -1.58 -12.05
C VAL A 84 -0.38 -2.34 -13.31
N ILE A 85 -0.06 -1.62 -14.38
CA ILE A 85 0.36 -2.20 -15.65
C ILE A 85 1.86 -2.50 -15.59
N ARG A 86 2.26 -3.70 -15.99
CA ARG A 86 3.66 -4.08 -16.03
C ARG A 86 4.40 -3.22 -17.06
N HIS A 87 5.32 -2.39 -16.59
CA HIS A 87 6.22 -1.62 -17.44
C HIS A 87 7.60 -2.32 -17.55
N PRO A 88 8.29 -2.32 -18.71
CA PRO A 88 9.61 -2.93 -18.84
C PRO A 88 10.63 -2.41 -17.81
N ASP A 89 10.59 -1.11 -17.53
CA ASP A 89 11.50 -0.46 -16.58
C ASP A 89 11.19 -0.76 -15.10
N MET A 90 10.09 -1.45 -14.79
CA MET A 90 9.91 -2.00 -13.45
C MET A 90 10.96 -3.07 -13.13
N GLY A 91 11.50 -3.75 -14.15
CA GLY A 91 12.44 -4.84 -13.95
C GLY A 91 11.89 -5.91 -13.00
N GLY A 92 12.60 -6.16 -11.90
CA GLY A 92 12.20 -7.11 -10.86
C GLY A 92 11.09 -6.60 -9.92
N ASP A 93 10.71 -5.33 -10.00
CA ASP A 93 9.71 -4.76 -9.10
C ASP A 93 8.27 -5.20 -9.42
N PHE A 94 8.03 -5.83 -10.57
CA PHE A 94 6.75 -6.47 -10.86
C PHE A 94 6.73 -7.92 -10.34
N PRO A 95 5.77 -8.31 -9.48
CA PRO A 95 5.63 -9.67 -8.96
C PRO A 95 5.56 -10.75 -10.05
N ALA A 96 6.41 -11.76 -9.93
CA ALA A 96 6.55 -12.82 -10.95
C ALA A 96 6.80 -14.23 -10.37
N LYS A 97 6.95 -14.36 -9.05
CA LYS A 97 7.12 -15.63 -8.35
C LYS A 97 5.79 -16.08 -7.73
N PRO A 98 5.51 -17.39 -7.67
CA PRO A 98 4.32 -17.90 -6.99
C PRO A 98 4.17 -17.36 -5.57
N MET A 99 2.94 -17.05 -5.17
CA MET A 99 2.61 -16.51 -3.84
C MET A 99 1.50 -17.34 -3.18
N ALA A 100 1.52 -17.37 -1.84
CA ALA A 100 0.42 -17.85 -1.03
C ALA A 100 -0.48 -16.69 -0.60
N VAL A 101 -1.74 -16.99 -0.30
CA VAL A 101 -2.69 -16.02 0.24
C VAL A 101 -2.62 -16.05 1.77
N TYR A 102 -2.52 -14.88 2.39
CA TYR A 102 -2.57 -14.72 3.84
C TYR A 102 -3.68 -13.74 4.23
N ALA A 103 -4.33 -14.02 5.36
CA ALA A 103 -5.24 -13.11 6.03
C ALA A 103 -4.79 -12.94 7.48
N THR A 104 -4.49 -11.71 7.88
CA THR A 104 -3.91 -11.41 9.20
C THR A 104 -4.57 -10.20 9.85
N ILE A 105 -4.61 -10.22 11.19
CA ILE A 105 -4.90 -9.06 12.03
C ILE A 105 -3.71 -8.86 12.98
N TRP A 106 -3.17 -7.65 13.02
CA TRP A 106 -1.96 -7.36 13.78
C TRP A 106 -1.89 -5.88 14.21
N ASP A 107 -1.00 -5.58 15.16
CA ASP A 107 -0.83 -4.25 15.73
C ASP A 107 0.08 -3.36 14.86
N GLY A 108 -0.55 -2.53 14.02
CA GLY A 108 0.12 -1.53 13.18
C GLY A 108 0.35 -0.17 13.84
N SER A 109 0.32 -0.05 15.18
CA SER A 109 0.33 1.25 15.91
C SER A 109 1.46 2.21 15.55
N ALA A 110 2.56 1.73 14.98
CA ALA A 110 3.68 2.57 14.57
C ALA A 110 3.32 3.49 13.38
N TRP A 111 2.31 3.16 12.57
CA TRP A 111 2.03 3.86 11.32
C TRP A 111 0.55 3.86 10.87
N ALA A 112 -0.25 2.86 11.26
CA ALA A 112 -1.56 2.58 10.65
C ALA A 112 -2.57 3.73 10.77
N THR A 113 -2.77 4.27 11.97
CA THR A 113 -3.81 5.31 12.20
C THR A 113 -3.19 6.70 12.28
N ASP A 114 -3.51 7.55 11.31
CA ASP A 114 -2.98 8.91 11.13
C ASP A 114 -1.43 8.96 11.22
N GLY A 115 -0.76 8.06 10.50
CA GLY A 115 0.70 7.96 10.53
C GLY A 115 1.28 7.55 11.88
N GLY A 116 0.53 6.77 12.67
CA GLY A 116 0.94 6.28 13.99
C GLY A 116 0.67 7.25 15.15
N LYS A 117 -0.04 8.36 14.89
CA LYS A 117 -0.44 9.32 15.92
C LYS A 117 -1.37 8.69 16.96
N TYR A 118 -2.25 7.80 16.53
CA TYR A 118 -3.17 7.08 17.40
C TYR A 118 -2.78 5.61 17.44
N LYS A 119 -2.51 5.11 18.65
CA LYS A 119 -2.12 3.73 18.88
C LYS A 119 -3.33 2.90 19.28
N VAL A 120 -3.22 1.59 19.09
CA VAL A 120 -4.22 0.64 19.56
C VAL A 120 -4.44 0.79 21.07
N ASN A 121 -5.70 0.72 21.49
CA ASN A 121 -6.06 0.66 22.89
C ASN A 121 -6.64 -0.71 23.21
N TYR A 122 -5.81 -1.59 23.77
CA TYR A 122 -6.17 -2.96 24.11
C TYR A 122 -7.31 -3.11 25.13
N LYS A 123 -7.78 -2.02 25.76
CA LYS A 123 -9.03 -2.05 26.56
C LYS A 123 -10.27 -2.31 25.72
N TYR A 124 -10.21 -2.06 24.41
CA TYR A 124 -11.30 -2.34 23.47
C TYR A 124 -11.17 -3.73 22.82
N ALA A 125 -10.24 -4.57 23.29
CA ALA A 125 -10.11 -5.94 22.82
C ALA A 125 -11.34 -6.79 23.22
N PRO A 126 -11.66 -7.86 22.48
CA PRO A 126 -10.95 -8.36 21.29
C PRO A 126 -11.19 -7.50 20.04
N PHE A 127 -10.17 -7.42 19.18
CA PHE A 127 -10.31 -6.92 17.81
C PHE A 127 -10.56 -8.10 16.89
N ALA A 128 -11.62 -8.05 16.09
CA ALA A 128 -12.05 -9.14 15.23
C ALA A 128 -12.21 -8.68 13.78
N SER A 129 -12.07 -9.63 12.87
CA SER A 129 -12.30 -9.46 11.43
C SER A 129 -12.91 -10.75 10.92
N ASP A 130 -14.07 -10.65 10.27
CA ASP A 130 -14.77 -11.80 9.70
C ASP A 130 -14.50 -11.90 8.20
N PHE A 131 -14.20 -13.12 7.75
CA PHE A 131 -13.97 -13.43 6.34
C PHE A 131 -14.92 -14.53 5.91
N SER A 132 -15.54 -14.36 4.75
CA SER A 132 -16.44 -15.34 4.14
C SER A 132 -16.21 -15.38 2.63
N GLU A 133 -16.79 -16.39 1.96
CA GLU A 133 -16.74 -16.52 0.49
C GLU A 133 -15.32 -16.47 -0.11
N LEU A 134 -14.34 -17.05 0.59
CA LEU A 134 -12.95 -17.09 0.14
C LEU A 134 -12.81 -17.85 -1.18
N ALA A 135 -12.39 -17.16 -2.23
CA ALA A 135 -12.14 -17.72 -3.55
C ALA A 135 -10.68 -17.54 -3.96
N VAL A 136 -10.06 -18.62 -4.43
CA VAL A 136 -8.73 -18.61 -5.05
C VAL A 136 -8.84 -19.30 -6.41
N VAL A 137 -8.80 -18.50 -7.46
CA VAL A 137 -8.90 -18.95 -8.85
C VAL A 137 -7.62 -18.57 -9.57
N GLY A 138 -6.90 -19.55 -10.10
CA GLY A 138 -5.66 -19.31 -10.84
C GLY A 138 -4.80 -20.56 -10.96
N SER A 139 -3.69 -20.42 -11.68
CA SER A 139 -2.75 -21.51 -11.90
C SER A 139 -2.00 -21.86 -10.61
N ARG A 140 -2.07 -23.12 -10.20
CA ARG A 140 -1.31 -23.60 -9.04
C ARG A 140 0.16 -23.77 -9.41
N ALA A 141 1.04 -23.26 -8.55
CA ALA A 141 2.46 -23.60 -8.63
C ALA A 141 2.71 -24.99 -8.03
N ASP A 142 3.78 -25.64 -8.47
CA ASP A 142 4.22 -26.88 -7.84
C ASP A 142 4.76 -26.55 -6.43
N PRO A 143 4.20 -27.12 -5.34
CA PRO A 143 4.60 -26.79 -3.98
C PRO A 143 6.03 -27.25 -3.65
N VAL A 144 6.57 -28.25 -4.38
CA VAL A 144 7.92 -28.78 -4.20
C VAL A 144 8.93 -27.97 -5.02
N LEU A 145 8.61 -27.75 -6.30
CA LEU A 145 9.54 -27.06 -7.21
C LEU A 145 9.48 -25.54 -7.08
N ARG A 146 8.44 -24.99 -6.45
CA ARG A 146 8.24 -23.55 -6.21
C ARG A 146 8.33 -22.71 -7.48
N VAL A 147 8.05 -23.34 -8.61
CA VAL A 147 8.01 -22.73 -9.94
C VAL A 147 6.60 -22.86 -10.51
N PRO A 148 6.20 -21.94 -11.41
CA PRO A 148 4.98 -22.11 -12.17
C PRO A 148 5.00 -23.46 -12.91
N ARG A 149 3.87 -24.16 -12.90
CA ARG A 149 3.69 -25.34 -13.75
C ARG A 149 3.84 -24.92 -15.21
N ARG A 150 4.60 -25.70 -15.99
CA ARG A 150 4.83 -25.47 -17.43
C ARG A 150 4.15 -26.53 -18.28
N ASP A 151 2.99 -27.02 -17.84
CA ASP A 151 2.18 -27.98 -18.58
C ASP A 151 1.08 -27.27 -19.39
N GLY A 152 0.41 -28.01 -20.28
CA GLY A 152 -0.67 -27.46 -21.11
C GLY A 152 -1.86 -26.93 -20.30
N ALA A 153 -2.08 -27.46 -19.10
CA ALA A 153 -3.13 -27.00 -18.19
C ALA A 153 -2.85 -25.58 -17.66
N ALA A 154 -1.61 -25.30 -17.24
CA ALA A 154 -1.22 -23.95 -16.81
C ALA A 154 -1.39 -22.90 -17.92
N HIS A 155 -1.18 -23.29 -19.18
CA HIS A 155 -1.43 -22.40 -20.32
C HIS A 155 -2.92 -22.10 -20.53
N GLN A 156 -3.79 -23.11 -20.39
CA GLN A 156 -5.25 -22.92 -20.47
C GLN A 156 -5.78 -22.08 -19.31
N ASP A 157 -5.30 -22.31 -18.09
CA ASP A 157 -5.67 -21.52 -16.91
C ASP A 157 -5.29 -20.04 -17.09
N LEU A 158 -4.08 -19.78 -17.61
CA LEU A 158 -3.62 -18.41 -17.88
C LEU A 158 -4.47 -17.75 -18.97
N LEU A 159 -4.80 -18.46 -20.05
CA LEU A 159 -5.66 -17.92 -21.10
C LEU A 159 -7.07 -17.63 -20.57
N ALA A 160 -7.64 -18.53 -19.77
CA ALA A 160 -8.94 -18.34 -19.14
C ALA A 160 -8.92 -17.12 -18.19
N LEU A 161 -7.85 -16.98 -17.39
CA LEU A 161 -7.67 -15.82 -16.52
C LEU A 161 -7.60 -14.52 -17.32
N MET A 162 -6.75 -14.47 -18.35
CA MET A 162 -6.53 -13.26 -19.15
C MET A 162 -7.72 -12.85 -20.01
N THR A 163 -8.66 -13.77 -20.27
CA THR A 163 -9.87 -13.51 -21.06
C THR A 163 -11.12 -13.33 -20.21
N ALA A 164 -11.03 -13.54 -18.89
CA ALA A 164 -12.13 -13.32 -17.97
C ALA A 164 -12.53 -11.83 -17.93
N ASP A 165 -13.82 -11.56 -17.73
CA ASP A 165 -14.34 -10.18 -17.69
C ASP A 165 -13.61 -9.32 -16.64
N TYR A 166 -13.34 -9.89 -15.47
CA TYR A 166 -12.63 -9.22 -14.38
C TYR A 166 -11.14 -8.93 -14.68
N ALA A 167 -10.53 -9.57 -15.69
CA ALA A 167 -9.14 -9.32 -16.08
C ALA A 167 -9.01 -8.22 -17.15
N VAL A 168 -10.12 -7.76 -17.71
CA VAL A 168 -10.13 -6.76 -18.77
C VAL A 168 -10.69 -5.45 -18.23
N VAL A 169 -9.84 -4.42 -18.12
CA VAL A 169 -10.28 -3.06 -17.77
C VAL A 169 -10.89 -2.39 -19.01
N THR A 170 -12.19 -2.64 -19.20
CA THR A 170 -13.00 -1.99 -20.23
C THR A 170 -13.07 -0.46 -20.03
N PRO A 171 -13.45 0.34 -21.04
CA PRO A 171 -13.63 1.78 -20.87
C PRO A 171 -14.59 2.15 -19.73
N ARG A 172 -15.65 1.36 -19.52
CA ARG A 172 -16.59 1.53 -18.41
C ARG A 172 -15.92 1.28 -17.06
N LYS A 173 -15.15 0.20 -16.93
CA LYS A 173 -14.39 -0.12 -15.71
C LYS A 173 -13.34 0.97 -15.42
N ARG A 174 -12.63 1.45 -16.45
CA ARG A 174 -11.67 2.55 -16.33
C ARG A 174 -12.33 3.85 -15.86
N ALA A 175 -13.49 4.19 -16.40
CA ALA A 175 -14.25 5.37 -15.97
C ALA A 175 -14.71 5.24 -14.50
N ALA A 176 -15.19 4.06 -14.10
CA ALA A 176 -15.56 3.78 -12.71
C ALA A 176 -14.35 3.91 -11.77
N MET A 177 -13.20 3.35 -12.15
CA MET A 177 -11.95 3.47 -11.40
C MET A 177 -11.53 4.93 -11.22
N ARG A 178 -11.51 5.72 -12.31
CA ARG A 178 -11.19 7.16 -12.24
C ARG A 178 -12.16 7.91 -11.33
N ALA A 179 -13.46 7.61 -11.42
CA ALA A 179 -14.48 8.25 -10.60
C ALA A 179 -14.40 7.84 -9.11
N PHE A 180 -13.92 6.63 -8.81
CA PHE A 180 -13.61 6.21 -7.44
C PHE A 180 -12.37 6.94 -6.94
N ARG A 181 -11.26 6.88 -7.68
CA ARG A 181 -9.98 7.53 -7.34
C ARG A 181 -10.15 9.02 -7.07
N ALA A 182 -10.85 9.76 -7.95
CA ALA A 182 -11.08 11.20 -7.82
C ALA A 182 -11.81 11.60 -6.52
N ARG A 183 -12.56 10.68 -5.89
CA ARG A 183 -13.34 10.96 -4.67
C ARG A 183 -12.73 10.34 -3.42
N GLN A 184 -12.07 9.20 -3.56
CA GLN A 184 -11.68 8.35 -2.44
C GLN A 184 -10.17 8.30 -2.22
N MET A 185 -9.33 8.59 -3.22
CA MET A 185 -7.88 8.46 -3.11
C MET A 185 -7.28 9.56 -2.23
N THR A 186 -6.64 9.18 -1.12
CA THR A 186 -6.02 10.13 -0.18
C THR A 186 -4.51 10.16 -0.30
N TYR A 187 -3.89 9.09 -0.80
CA TYR A 187 -2.45 9.01 -1.03
C TYR A 187 -2.18 8.17 -2.27
N THR A 188 -1.21 8.59 -3.09
CA THR A 188 -0.59 7.75 -4.10
C THR A 188 0.90 8.05 -4.16
N VAL A 189 1.68 6.98 -4.28
CA VAL A 189 3.12 7.02 -4.49
C VAL A 189 3.51 7.85 -5.72
N CYS A 190 2.67 7.84 -6.76
CA CYS A 190 2.96 8.45 -8.06
C CYS A 190 3.09 9.98 -8.02
N TYR A 191 2.50 10.62 -7.00
CA TYR A 191 2.55 12.08 -6.82
C TYR A 191 3.35 12.51 -5.58
N ASP A 192 4.00 11.57 -4.89
CA ASP A 192 4.81 11.86 -3.71
C ASP A 192 6.26 12.22 -4.08
N ALA A 193 6.42 13.44 -4.59
CA ALA A 193 7.73 14.00 -4.92
C ALA A 193 8.61 14.28 -3.69
N VAL A 194 8.06 14.21 -2.47
CA VAL A 194 8.84 14.37 -1.23
C VAL A 194 9.59 13.08 -0.92
N ARG A 195 8.93 11.93 -1.04
CA ARG A 195 9.54 10.62 -0.83
C ARG A 195 10.36 10.17 -2.05
N TYR A 196 9.92 10.51 -3.26
CA TYR A 196 10.52 10.08 -4.53
C TYR A 196 10.96 11.28 -5.36
N ALA A 197 12.06 11.92 -4.93
CA ALA A 197 12.59 13.12 -5.57
C ALA A 197 13.16 12.86 -6.99
N ASP A 198 13.54 11.62 -7.29
CA ASP A 198 14.10 11.22 -8.59
C ASP A 198 13.04 11.09 -9.69
N GLY A 199 11.76 11.22 -9.36
CA GLY A 199 10.64 11.16 -10.29
C GLY A 199 9.62 10.05 -9.94
N PRO A 200 8.47 10.04 -10.63
CA PRO A 200 7.45 9.00 -10.45
C PRO A 200 7.96 7.62 -10.89
N PHE A 201 7.33 6.57 -10.37
CA PHE A 201 7.63 5.20 -10.79
C PHE A 201 7.23 4.96 -12.26
N PRO A 202 7.89 4.02 -12.97
CA PRO A 202 7.62 3.79 -14.39
C PRO A 202 6.18 3.37 -14.73
N GLU A 203 5.49 2.72 -13.81
CA GLU A 203 4.09 2.30 -13.96
C GLU A 203 3.06 3.41 -13.70
N CYS A 204 3.48 4.58 -13.26
CA CYS A 204 2.57 5.69 -12.95
C CYS A 204 2.00 6.32 -14.23
N ASP A 205 0.68 6.55 -14.24
CA ASP A 205 0.01 7.29 -15.32
C ASP A 205 0.20 8.80 -15.15
N ASN A 206 0.48 9.50 -16.26
CA ASN A 206 0.68 10.94 -16.31
C ASN A 206 -0.66 11.68 -16.55
N SER A 207 -1.65 11.45 -15.68
CA SER A 207 -2.91 12.22 -15.72
C SER A 207 -2.73 13.55 -15.01
N ASP A 208 -2.64 14.64 -15.78
CA ASP A 208 -2.57 16.00 -15.23
C ASP A 208 -3.82 16.34 -14.40
N GLU A 209 -5.00 15.90 -14.84
CA GLU A 209 -6.28 16.08 -14.14
C GLU A 209 -6.29 15.40 -12.76
N GLU A 210 -5.86 14.13 -12.69
CA GLU A 210 -5.82 13.39 -11.43
C GLU A 210 -4.79 14.03 -10.48
N ARG A 211 -3.63 14.44 -11.00
CA ARG A 211 -2.60 15.15 -10.23
C ARG A 211 -3.11 16.48 -9.68
N GLU A 212 -3.82 17.28 -10.48
CA GLU A 212 -4.41 18.55 -10.03
C GLU A 212 -5.46 18.32 -8.95
N SER A 213 -6.37 17.35 -9.14
CA SER A 213 -7.38 17.01 -8.15
C SER A 213 -6.77 16.51 -6.84
N PHE A 214 -5.72 15.67 -6.92
CA PHE A 214 -4.97 15.18 -5.77
C PHE A 214 -4.26 16.33 -5.03
N SER A 215 -3.70 17.28 -5.78
CA SER A 215 -3.05 18.47 -5.20
C SER A 215 -4.01 19.39 -4.43
N ALA A 216 -5.33 19.18 -4.50
CA ALA A 216 -6.30 19.93 -3.71
C ALA A 216 -6.52 19.33 -2.30
N TRP A 217 -6.46 18.00 -2.13
CA TRP A 217 -6.88 17.33 -0.88
C TRP A 217 -6.00 16.16 -0.40
N GLY A 218 -5.01 15.73 -1.18
CA GLY A 218 -4.15 14.59 -0.89
C GLY A 218 -3.22 14.78 0.32
N GLU A 219 -2.95 13.68 1.03
CA GLU A 219 -2.15 13.64 2.27
C GLU A 219 -0.66 13.94 2.06
N SER A 220 -0.18 13.92 0.80
CA SER A 220 1.20 14.31 0.48
C SER A 220 1.51 15.78 0.85
N LYS A 221 0.47 16.61 1.05
CA LYS A 221 0.61 17.98 1.58
C LYS A 221 1.17 18.05 2.99
N THR A 222 0.98 17.02 3.81
CA THR A 222 1.15 17.11 5.27
C THR A 222 2.53 16.67 5.76
N VAL A 223 3.39 16.14 4.88
CA VAL A 223 4.81 15.88 5.17
C VAL A 223 5.65 17.15 4.93
N VAL A 224 5.13 18.32 5.30
CA VAL A 224 6.01 19.47 5.55
C VAL A 224 6.78 19.15 6.81
N MET A 225 8.07 18.88 6.61
CA MET A 225 9.07 18.69 7.64
C MET A 225 8.81 19.62 8.83
N ARG A 226 8.49 19.07 10.00
CA ARG A 226 8.97 19.70 11.23
C ARG A 226 10.46 19.38 11.27
N PRO A 227 11.37 20.35 11.05
CA PRO A 227 12.77 20.09 11.26
C PRO A 227 12.89 19.64 12.72
N ARG A 228 13.52 18.49 12.95
CA ARG A 228 13.98 18.15 14.30
C ARG A 228 14.79 19.36 14.76
N ALA A 229 14.26 20.10 15.74
CA ALA A 229 14.99 21.19 16.36
C ALA A 229 16.31 20.60 16.85
N ARG A 230 17.40 20.87 16.13
CA ARG A 230 18.75 20.56 16.60
C ARG A 230 18.87 21.27 17.93
N GLY A 231 18.87 20.49 19.01
CA GLY A 231 19.07 20.99 20.36
C GLY A 231 20.27 21.92 20.35
N ARG A 232 20.03 23.20 20.60
CA ARG A 232 21.07 24.19 20.84
C ARG A 232 21.89 23.67 22.02
N ARG A 233 23.06 23.08 21.75
CA ARG A 233 24.10 22.90 22.75
C ARG A 233 24.43 24.30 23.28
N ARG A 234 23.90 24.62 24.47
CA ARG A 234 24.32 25.78 25.24
C ARG A 234 25.78 25.56 25.64
N GLY A 235 26.71 26.08 24.83
CA GLY A 235 28.08 26.26 25.23
C GLY A 235 28.12 27.23 26.41
N ARG A 236 28.52 26.73 27.59
CA ARG A 236 28.88 27.56 28.74
C ARG A 236 30.08 28.42 28.32
N LYS A 237 29.85 29.70 28.03
CA LYS A 237 30.93 30.70 28.01
C LYS A 237 31.34 30.95 29.46
N ALA A 238 32.58 30.60 29.77
CA ALA A 238 33.25 31.00 31.00
C ALA A 238 33.42 32.52 31.01
N GLY A 239 32.69 33.20 31.90
CA GLY A 239 32.88 34.62 32.19
C GLY A 239 34.01 34.79 33.20
N ARG A 240 35.16 35.30 32.74
CA ARG A 240 36.15 35.96 33.59
C ARG A 240 35.54 37.27 34.11
N GLY A 241 35.59 37.49 35.41
CA GLY A 241 35.05 38.69 36.04
C GLY A 241 35.55 38.93 37.46
N ARG A 242 36.72 39.57 37.53
CA ARG A 242 37.25 40.49 38.56
C ARG A 242 37.51 40.03 40.00
N ALA A 243 38.76 40.32 40.38
CA ALA A 243 39.30 40.43 41.72
C ALA A 243 38.79 41.66 42.48
N GLY A 244 38.90 41.61 43.81
CA GLY A 244 38.60 42.69 44.77
C GLY A 244 38.27 42.13 46.16
N VAL A 245 39.25 41.54 46.87
CA VAL A 245 39.90 42.11 48.09
C VAL A 245 38.98 42.19 49.32
N SER A 246 39.24 41.32 50.31
CA SER A 246 39.55 41.76 51.69
C SER A 246 40.39 40.70 52.39
N SER A 247 41.40 41.18 53.10
CA SER A 247 42.53 40.49 53.70
C SER A 247 42.31 40.16 55.17
N SER A 248 43.01 39.16 55.65
CA SER A 248 43.91 39.29 56.80
C SER A 248 45.23 38.62 56.42
#